data_AF-A0A6S6P4G9-F1
#
_entry.id   AF-A0A6S6P4G9-F1
#
_cell.length_a   1.000
_cell.length_b   1.000
_cell.length_c   1.000
_cell.angle_alpha   90.00
_cell.angle_beta   90.00
_cell.angle_gamma   90.00
#
_symmetry.space_group_name_H-M   'P 1'
#
loop_
_entity.id
_entity.type
_entity.pdbx_description
1 polymer ?
#
loop_
_entity_poly.entity_id
_entity_poly.type
_entity_poly.pdbx_seq_one_letter_code
_entity_poly.pdbx_strand_id
1 'polypeptide(L)' 'MRLSADGQVEWVLGNLGDIPAVTLDYRRYSAVGWTIDAGGDGTRFTNDRTGRGMFVAVERVQTF' A
#
# COMPACT_ATOMS: atom_id res chain seq x y z
N MET A 1 -1.18 -0.17 9.56
CA MET A 1 -2.16 0.18 8.51
C MET A 1 -3.08 -1.01 8.31
N ARG A 2 -4.40 -0.86 8.55
CA ARG A 2 -5.39 -1.89 8.21
C ARG A 2 -6.20 -1.41 7.01
N LEU A 3 -6.17 -2.19 5.93
CA LEU A 3 -7.07 -2.03 4.79
C LEU A 3 -8.19 -3.05 4.95
N SER A 4 -9.42 -2.58 5.13
CA SER A 4 -10.59 -3.46 5.09
C SER A 4 -11.09 -3.63 3.66
N ALA A 5 -11.75 -4.76 3.40
CA ALA A 5 -12.25 -5.12 2.07
C ALA A 5 -13.28 -4.11 1.53
N ASP A 6 -13.85 -3.27 2.39
CA ASP A 6 -14.78 -2.18 2.10
C ASP A 6 -14.11 -0.89 1.63
N GLY A 7 -12.77 -0.80 1.69
CA GLY A 7 -12.00 0.38 1.29
C GLY A 7 -11.91 1.46 2.38
N GLN A 8 -12.25 1.15 3.64
CA GLN A 8 -11.95 2.02 4.76
C GLN A 8 -10.45 1.95 5.11
N VAL A 9 -9.85 3.12 5.35
CA VAL A 9 -8.46 3.27 5.77
C VAL A 9 -8.47 3.75 7.22
N GLU A 10 -8.01 2.88 8.12
CA GLU A 10 -7.90 3.20 9.54
C GLU A 10 -6.42 3.41 9.90
N TRP A 11 -6.10 4.63 10.36
CA TRP A 11 -4.80 4.94 10.94
C TRP A 11 -4.73 4.37 12.36
N VAL A 12 -4.21 3.15 12.47
CA VAL A 12 -3.90 2.56 13.77
C VAL A 12 -2.66 3.27 14.32
N LEU A 13 -2.87 4.19 15.27
CA LEU A 13 -1.82 4.73 16.13
C LEU A 13 -1.47 3.66 17.17
N GLY A 14 -0.47 2.84 16.86
CA GLY A 14 0.09 1.84 17.74
C GLY A 14 1.53 1.56 17.34
N ASN A 15 2.38 1.27 18.31
CA ASN A 15 3.70 0.73 18.03
C ASN A 15 3.50 -0.59 17.29
N LEU A 16 3.79 -0.60 15.98
CA LEU A 16 3.58 -1.74 15.11
C LEU A 16 4.54 -2.91 15.43
N GLY A 17 5.49 -2.70 16.36
CA GLY A 17 6.53 -3.66 16.66
C GLY A 17 7.49 -3.83 15.49
N ASP A 18 8.29 -4.89 15.55
CA ASP A 18 9.15 -5.31 14.44
C ASP A 18 8.30 -6.09 13.43
N ILE A 19 7.58 -5.37 12.56
CA ILE A 19 6.88 -6.00 11.44
C ILE A 19 7.92 -6.42 10.41
N PRO A 20 8.02 -7.72 10.06
CA PRO A 20 8.89 -8.16 8.99
C PRO A 20 8.52 -7.44 7.69
N ALA A 21 9.39 -6.55 7.24
CA ALA A 21 9.25 -5.90 5.95
C ALA A 21 9.83 -6.81 4.87
N VAL A 22 9.10 -6.95 3.78
CA VAL A 22 9.61 -7.57 2.55
C VAL A 22 9.81 -6.48 1.50
N THR A 23 10.97 -6.48 0.86
CA THR A 23 11.21 -5.61 -0.29
C THR A 23 10.40 -6.12 -1.47
N LEU A 24 9.65 -5.22 -2.11
CA LEU A 24 8.94 -5.52 -3.34
C LEU A 24 9.86 -5.22 -4.53
N ASP A 25 10.11 -6.22 -5.36
CA ASP A 25 10.64 -6.01 -6.70
C ASP A 25 9.66 -5.21 -7.57
N TYR A 26 10.15 -4.58 -8.63
CA TYR A 26 9.33 -3.86 -9.61
C TYR A 26 8.53 -4.82 -10.50
N ARG A 27 7.39 -5.24 -9.97
CA ARG A 27 6.44 -6.14 -10.63
C ARG A 27 5.07 -5.96 -10.02
N ARG A 28 4.09 -6.61 -10.66
CA ARG A 28 2.73 -6.69 -10.15
C ARG A 28 2.59 -7.81 -9.12
N TYR A 29 1.89 -7.49 -8.04
CA TYR A 29 1.45 -8.42 -7.00
C TYR A 29 -0.07 -8.35 -6.84
N SER A 30 -0.63 -9.39 -6.24
CA SER A 30 -2.04 -9.47 -5.86
C SER A 30 -2.14 -9.89 -4.41
N ALA A 31 -2.90 -9.16 -3.60
CA ALA A 31 -3.11 -9.48 -2.19
C ALA A 31 -4.51 -9.08 -1.74
N VAL A 32 -5.30 -10.05 -1.24
CA VAL A 32 -6.60 -9.82 -0.58
C VAL A 32 -7.53 -8.89 -1.38
N GLY A 33 -7.65 -9.12 -2.70
CA GLY A 33 -8.50 -8.30 -3.59
C GLY A 33 -7.93 -6.91 -3.90
N TRP A 34 -6.62 -6.74 -3.75
CA TRP A 34 -5.86 -5.59 -4.22
C TRP A 34 -4.84 -6.01 -5.28
N THR A 35 -4.78 -5.24 -6.35
CA THR A 35 -3.66 -5.21 -7.28
C THR A 35 -2.63 -4.20 -6.80
N ILE A 36 -1.37 -4.61 -6.72
CA ILE A 36 -0.23 -3.78 -6.31
C ILE A 36 0.74 -3.73 -7.48
N ASP A 37 0.97 -2.55 -8.03
CA ASP A 37 1.87 -2.32 -9.15
C ASP A 37 3.08 -1.51 -8.65
N ALA A 38 4.21 -2.18 -8.45
CA ALA A 38 5.45 -1.57 -7.97
C ALA A 38 6.36 -1.21 -9.15
N GLY A 39 6.76 0.05 -9.23
CA GLY A 39 7.64 0.59 -10.26
C GLY A 39 8.66 1.58 -9.68
N GLY A 40 9.56 2.05 -10.54
CA GLY A 40 10.63 2.98 -10.15
C GLY A 40 10.12 4.35 -9.68
N ASP A 41 8.94 4.76 -10.12
CA ASP A 41 8.26 6.01 -9.76
C ASP A 41 7.47 5.90 -8.45
N GLY A 42 7.04 4.69 -8.07
CA GLY A 42 6.24 4.45 -6.89
C GLY A 42 5.50 3.12 -6.91
N THR A 43 4.61 2.95 -5.95
CA THR A 43 3.74 1.77 -5.86
C THR A 43 2.27 2.18 -5.90
N ARG A 44 1.51 1.64 -6.86
CA ARG A 44 0.07 1.84 -6.98
C ARG A 44 -0.67 0.66 -6.36
N PHE A 45 -1.65 0.97 -5.53
CA PHE A 45 -2.55 -0.01 -4.92
C PHE A 45 -3.95 0.25 -5.44
N THR A 46 -4.63 -0.78 -5.95
CA THR A 46 -5.99 -0.69 -6.47
C THR A 46 -6.83 -1.80 -5.86
N ASN A 47 -7.95 -1.45 -5.24
CA ASN A 47 -8.93 -2.42 -4.76
C ASN A 47 -9.73 -2.94 -5.95
N ASP A 48 -9.66 -4.23 -6.21
CA ASP A 48 -10.22 -4.84 -7.42
C ASP A 48 -11.76 -4.74 -7.47
N ARG A 49 -12.41 -4.66 -6.30
CA ARG A 49 -13.87 -4.58 -6.19
C ARG A 49 -14.43 -3.17 -6.46
N THR A 50 -13.71 -2.14 -6.03
CA THR A 50 -14.21 -0.75 -6.07
C THR A 50 -13.49 0.14 -7.07
N GLY A 51 -12.34 -0.31 -7.59
CA GLY A 51 -11.45 0.49 -8.44
C GLY A 51 -10.75 1.64 -7.70
N ARG A 52 -11.02 1.82 -6.40
CA ARG A 52 -10.38 2.86 -5.57
C ARG A 52 -8.98 2.43 -5.17
N GLY A 53 -8.12 3.39 -4.89
CA GLY A 53 -6.73 3.09 -4.65
C GLY A 53 -5.93 4.23 -4.05
N MET A 54 -4.63 4.00 -3.95
CA MET A 54 -3.63 4.96 -3.52
C MET A 54 -2.35 4.78 -4.34
N PHE A 55 -1.54 5.84 -4.40
CA PHE A 55 -0.21 5.81 -5.00
C PHE A 55 0.80 6.35 -4.01
N VAL A 56 1.89 5.61 -3.82
CA VAL A 56 3.00 5.97 -2.94
C VAL A 56 4.21 6.25 -3.82
N ALA A 57 4.58 7.51 -3.97
CA ALA A 57 5.71 7.93 -4.79
C ALA A 57 7.04 7.74 -4.05
N VAL A 58 8.11 7.44 -4.80
CA VAL A 58 9.48 7.38 -4.25
C VAL A 58 10.01 8.78 -3.91
N GLU A 59 9.58 9.81 -4.65
CA GLU A 59 10.29 11.09 -4.72
C GLU A 59 10.07 12.10 -3.59
N ARG A 60 9.33 11.79 -2.50
CA ARG A 60 9.41 12.54 -1.21
C ARG A 60 8.44 12.02 -0.14
N VAL A 61 8.97 11.37 0.89
CA VAL A 61 8.41 11.50 2.25
C VAL A 61 8.99 12.79 2.83
N GLN A 62 8.19 13.86 2.85
CA GLN A 62 8.47 15.04 3.68
C GLN A 62 7.50 15.04 4.86
N THR A 63 8.05 14.86 6.06
CA THR A 63 7.38 15.20 7.32
C THR A 63 7.67 16.67 7.62
N PHE A 64 6.64 17.49 7.82
CA PHE A 64 6.74 18.75 8.56
C PHE A 64 6.08 18.59 9.92
#